data_AF-A0AAW2MY75-F1
#
_entry.id   AF-A0AAW2MY75-F1
#
_cell.length_a   1.000
_cell.length_b   1.000
_cell.length_c   1.000
_cell.angle_alpha   90.00
_cell.angle_beta   90.00
_cell.angle_gamma   90.00
#
_symmetry.space_group_name_H-M   'P 1'
#
loop_
_entity.id
_entity.type
_entity.pdbx_description
1 polymer ?
#
loop_
_entity_poly.entity_id
_entity_poly.type
_entity_poly.pdbx_seq_one_letter_code
_entity_poly.pdbx_strand_id
1 'polypeptide(L)'
;METGSSMLVSGMEKISRKVSSYKEFGGNGLPKSNKYSGLPAVAYGVIKRTNEIVEELMRQIEVSVKLRNEARELVEQRNYEIAIEVSQLEATISGLREEVAKKSEEIESLKTSIDEKDGKLAEFERESSEKQEGMERELSRLRLLSAWRMCKVMKIVDAKKSSELSESLFLAQETNMEENIKAALAGMESVHELSKIVVEKTRTWRMSVDLSSKTNELFKVAENGLKEAGIEYKFSKFQGSKGKMSPDEVEENEVYALASALENIIKQSQLEIIELKHSVEELRAESNLYKERVDAQTKELNQWKQRVEELEEKERVANENVEGLMMDIAAAEEEITRWKVAAQQEADAGKAVEKDHMTQLASVRQELEEARQAVIESEKKLKFKEETAEAAMAARDAAEKSLRLADMRASRLRDRVEELTRQLDELDTRETSRTGLRRLRYVCWPWQWLGLDYVGSRRPEIPQQNANEMELSEPLL
;
A
#
# COMPACT_ATOMS: atom_id res chain seq x y z
N MET A 1 70.68 -19.57 -48.41
CA MET A 1 70.57 -18.56 -47.33
C MET A 1 69.30 -17.72 -47.43
N GLU A 2 68.76 -17.45 -48.62
CA GLU A 2 67.58 -16.59 -48.81
C GLU A 2 66.28 -17.12 -48.16
N THR A 3 66.10 -18.45 -48.10
CA THR A 3 64.92 -19.10 -47.50
C THR A 3 64.76 -18.80 -46.01
N GLY A 4 65.85 -18.72 -45.24
CA GLY A 4 65.79 -18.42 -43.80
C GLY A 4 65.39 -16.97 -43.53
N SER A 5 65.88 -16.03 -44.34
CA SER A 5 65.52 -14.62 -44.25
C SER A 5 64.04 -14.40 -44.56
N SER A 6 63.50 -15.00 -45.63
CA SER A 6 62.10 -14.83 -46.02
C SER A 6 61.12 -15.39 -44.99
N MET A 7 61.45 -16.52 -44.36
CA MET A 7 60.65 -17.10 -43.27
C MET A 7 60.60 -16.19 -42.05
N LEU A 8 61.73 -15.58 -41.65
CA LEU A 8 61.78 -14.64 -40.53
C LEU A 8 60.96 -13.37 -40.80
N VAL A 9 61.04 -12.81 -42.01
CA VAL A 9 60.23 -11.64 -42.41
C VAL A 9 58.74 -11.98 -42.40
N SER A 10 58.34 -13.08 -43.04
CA SER A 10 56.94 -13.51 -43.11
C SER A 10 56.37 -13.84 -41.72
N GLY A 11 57.14 -14.53 -40.88
CA GLY A 11 56.76 -14.82 -39.49
C GLY A 11 56.54 -13.54 -38.70
N MET A 12 57.44 -12.56 -38.83
CA MET A 12 57.31 -11.29 -38.14
C MET A 12 56.11 -10.47 -38.64
N GLU A 13 55.83 -10.47 -39.95
CA GLU A 13 54.63 -9.82 -40.48
C GLU A 13 53.34 -10.43 -39.93
N LYS A 14 53.26 -11.75 -39.79
CA LYS A 14 52.10 -12.42 -39.18
C LYS A 14 51.92 -12.00 -37.71
N ILE A 15 53.01 -11.90 -36.96
CA ILE A 15 52.97 -11.45 -35.56
C ILE A 15 52.52 -9.98 -35.49
N SER A 16 53.11 -9.11 -36.31
CA SER A 16 52.73 -7.69 -36.36
C SER A 16 51.27 -7.47 -36.74
N ARG A 17 50.70 -8.28 -37.64
CA ARG A 17 49.27 -8.23 -37.99
C ARG A 17 48.36 -8.68 -36.84
N LYS A 18 48.79 -9.64 -36.01
CA LYS A 18 47.98 -10.06 -34.85
C LYS A 18 47.92 -8.99 -33.76
N VAL A 19 48.96 -8.17 -33.63
CA VAL A 19 49.06 -7.13 -32.60
C VAL A 19 48.64 -5.75 -33.12
N SER A 20 48.16 -5.66 -34.37
CA SER A 20 47.80 -4.39 -35.01
C SER A 20 46.65 -3.65 -34.32
N SER A 21 45.82 -4.35 -33.54
CA SER A 21 44.75 -3.74 -32.73
C SER A 21 45.27 -2.79 -31.65
N TYR A 22 46.50 -3.00 -31.18
CA TYR A 22 47.12 -2.16 -30.15
C TYR A 22 47.96 -1.05 -30.75
N LYS A 23 48.67 -1.34 -31.85
CA LYS A 23 49.51 -0.39 -32.60
C LYS A 23 49.94 -1.02 -33.93
N GLU A 24 50.05 -0.20 -34.97
CA GLU A 24 50.48 -0.69 -36.29
C GLU A 24 52.01 -0.76 -36.41
N PHE A 25 52.57 -1.98 -36.50
CA PHE A 25 54.02 -2.22 -36.58
C PHE A 25 54.55 -2.55 -37.99
N GLY A 26 53.66 -2.65 -38.99
CA GLY A 26 53.95 -3.21 -40.31
C GLY A 26 54.33 -2.20 -41.40
N GLY A 27 54.06 -0.90 -41.21
CA GLY A 27 54.05 0.09 -42.31
C GLY A 27 55.40 0.35 -43.00
N ASN A 28 56.54 0.20 -42.31
CA ASN A 28 57.85 0.65 -42.80
C ASN A 28 58.88 -0.48 -43.05
N GLY A 29 58.46 -1.74 -43.12
CA GLY A 29 59.38 -2.87 -43.24
C GLY A 29 60.22 -3.10 -41.97
N LEU A 30 61.12 -4.08 -41.98
CA LEU A 30 61.91 -4.45 -40.79
C LEU A 30 62.93 -3.35 -40.45
N PRO A 31 63.13 -3.01 -39.16
CA PRO A 31 64.17 -2.09 -38.74
C PRO A 31 65.55 -2.54 -39.26
N LYS A 32 66.25 -1.64 -39.96
CA LYS A 32 67.57 -1.94 -40.54
C LYS A 32 68.70 -1.60 -39.55
N SER A 33 69.79 -2.35 -39.61
CA SER A 33 71.04 -2.05 -38.90
C SER A 33 72.13 -1.67 -39.89
N ASN A 34 72.92 -0.66 -39.56
CA ASN A 34 74.11 -0.29 -40.34
C ASN A 34 75.32 -1.19 -40.04
N LYS A 35 75.23 -2.08 -39.05
CA LYS A 35 76.33 -2.96 -38.60
C LYS A 35 76.28 -4.38 -39.18
N TYR A 36 75.13 -4.80 -39.68
CA TYR A 36 74.90 -6.17 -40.14
C TYR A 36 74.35 -6.14 -41.57
N SER A 37 74.70 -7.13 -42.39
CA SER A 37 74.18 -7.32 -43.75
C SER A 37 73.67 -8.77 -43.92
N GLY A 38 72.83 -9.01 -44.94
CA GLY A 38 72.25 -10.34 -45.19
C GLY A 38 71.34 -10.84 -44.05
N LEU A 39 71.41 -12.13 -43.74
CA LEU A 39 70.56 -12.79 -42.74
C LEU A 39 70.70 -12.20 -41.31
N PRO A 40 71.92 -11.89 -40.80
CA PRO A 40 72.08 -11.20 -39.51
C PRO A 40 71.35 -9.84 -39.41
N ALA A 41 71.24 -9.09 -40.50
CA ALA A 41 70.49 -7.83 -40.53
C ALA A 41 68.97 -8.06 -40.38
N VAL A 42 68.46 -9.10 -41.04
CA VAL A 42 67.05 -9.52 -40.92
C VAL A 42 66.74 -9.97 -39.50
N ALA A 43 67.60 -10.79 -38.89
CA ALA A 43 67.46 -11.25 -37.51
C ALA A 43 67.45 -10.06 -36.52
N TYR A 44 68.35 -9.09 -36.69
CA TYR A 44 68.33 -7.87 -35.89
C TYR A 44 67.00 -7.10 -36.00
N GLY A 45 66.49 -6.92 -37.22
CA GLY A 45 65.23 -6.23 -37.44
C GLY A 45 64.04 -6.95 -36.78
N VAL A 46 64.02 -8.29 -36.84
CA VAL A 46 62.99 -9.10 -36.18
C VAL A 46 63.08 -8.95 -34.67
N ILE A 47 64.27 -9.03 -34.09
CA ILE A 47 64.48 -8.85 -32.64
C ILE A 47 64.02 -7.46 -32.21
N LYS A 48 64.43 -6.41 -32.94
CA LYS A 48 64.06 -5.03 -32.60
C LYS A 48 62.54 -4.81 -32.66
N ARG A 49 61.88 -5.26 -33.73
CA ARG A 49 60.42 -5.15 -33.85
C ARG A 49 59.70 -5.99 -32.80
N THR A 50 60.24 -7.16 -32.45
CA THR A 50 59.69 -7.99 -31.36
C THR A 50 59.75 -7.26 -30.03
N ASN A 51 60.85 -6.58 -29.71
CA ASN A 51 60.97 -5.77 -28.51
C ASN A 51 59.97 -4.60 -28.51
N GLU A 52 59.83 -3.88 -29.63
CA GLU A 52 58.84 -2.80 -29.78
C GLU A 52 57.40 -3.29 -29.55
N ILE A 53 57.07 -4.50 -30.03
CA ILE A 53 55.77 -5.14 -29.79
C ILE A 53 55.59 -5.51 -28.32
N VAL A 54 56.61 -6.10 -27.69
CA VAL A 54 56.56 -6.49 -26.27
C VAL A 54 56.41 -5.27 -25.38
N GLU A 55 57.17 -4.20 -25.63
CA GLU A 55 57.07 -2.94 -24.88
C GLU A 55 55.67 -2.32 -24.98
N GLU A 56 55.08 -2.28 -26.19
CA GLU A 56 53.72 -1.77 -26.37
C GLU A 56 52.68 -2.65 -25.69
N LEU A 57 52.81 -3.98 -25.77
CA LEU A 57 51.91 -4.90 -25.07
C LEU A 57 52.03 -4.74 -23.55
N MET A 58 53.24 -4.61 -23.00
CA MET A 58 53.43 -4.33 -21.57
C MET A 58 52.79 -3.00 -21.18
N ARG A 59 52.96 -1.94 -21.99
CA ARG A 59 52.31 -0.65 -21.76
C ARG A 59 50.78 -0.76 -21.73
N GLN A 60 50.20 -1.52 -22.66
CA GLN A 60 48.75 -1.75 -22.71
C GLN A 60 48.26 -2.54 -21.49
N ILE A 61 49.02 -3.56 -21.06
CA ILE A 61 48.73 -4.31 -19.84
C ILE A 61 48.77 -3.38 -18.62
N GLU A 62 49.78 -2.53 -18.49
CA GLU A 62 49.88 -1.57 -17.38
C GLU A 62 48.69 -0.60 -17.35
N VAL A 63 48.30 -0.05 -18.50
CA VAL A 63 47.11 0.84 -18.60
C VAL A 63 45.84 0.10 -18.22
N SER A 64 45.64 -1.13 -18.74
CA SER A 64 44.49 -1.96 -18.41
C SER A 64 44.43 -2.31 -16.92
N VAL A 65 45.58 -2.62 -16.31
CA VAL A 65 45.70 -2.90 -14.88
C VAL A 65 45.35 -1.67 -14.05
N LYS A 66 45.84 -0.47 -14.44
CA LYS A 66 45.51 0.79 -13.77
C LYS A 66 44.01 1.07 -13.82
N LEU A 67 43.40 1.03 -15.00
CA LEU A 67 41.95 1.26 -15.16
C LEU A 67 41.11 0.26 -14.35
N ARG A 68 41.51 -1.01 -14.32
CA ARG A 68 40.83 -2.03 -13.51
C ARG A 68 40.98 -1.77 -12.01
N ASN A 69 42.15 -1.33 -11.56
CA ASN A 69 42.37 -1.01 -10.15
C ASN A 69 41.58 0.23 -9.74
N GLU A 70 41.54 1.28 -10.57
CA GLU A 70 40.70 2.47 -10.36
C GLU A 70 39.21 2.10 -10.29
N ALA A 71 38.73 1.23 -11.18
CA ALA A 71 37.37 0.72 -11.13
C ALA A 71 37.08 -0.07 -9.84
N ARG A 72 38.05 -0.85 -9.34
CA ARG A 72 37.92 -1.56 -8.06
C ARG A 72 37.86 -0.59 -6.89
N GLU A 73 38.71 0.44 -6.86
CA GLU A 73 38.71 1.46 -5.81
C GLU A 73 37.38 2.24 -5.76
N LEU A 74 36.81 2.59 -6.92
CA LEU A 74 35.49 3.24 -7.00
C LEU A 74 34.38 2.32 -6.46
N VAL A 75 34.43 1.04 -6.80
CA VAL A 75 33.48 0.05 -6.26
C VAL A 75 33.65 -0.11 -4.76
N GLU A 76 34.88 -0.15 -4.25
CA GLU A 76 35.15 -0.22 -2.81
C GLU A 76 34.63 1.04 -2.09
N GLN A 77 34.85 2.24 -2.64
CA GLN A 77 34.31 3.49 -2.09
C GLN A 77 32.78 3.46 -2.02
N ARG A 78 32.10 3.09 -3.13
CA ARG A 78 30.64 2.99 -3.13
C ARG A 78 30.14 1.91 -2.16
N ASN A 79 30.86 0.80 -2.01
CA ASN A 79 30.51 -0.24 -1.03
C ASN A 79 30.61 0.30 0.41
N TYR A 80 31.61 1.13 0.73
CA TYR A 80 31.68 1.79 2.04
C TYR A 80 30.51 2.76 2.26
N GLU A 81 30.14 3.55 1.25
CA GLU A 81 28.97 4.44 1.34
C GLU A 81 27.68 3.65 1.57
N ILE A 82 27.46 2.58 0.81
CA ILE A 82 26.30 1.69 0.98
C ILE A 82 26.29 1.10 2.39
N ALA A 83 27.44 0.68 2.92
CA ALA A 83 27.52 0.13 4.28
C ALA A 83 27.12 1.17 5.34
N ILE A 84 27.48 2.44 5.16
CA ILE A 84 27.07 3.54 6.04
C ILE A 84 25.57 3.79 5.91
N GLU A 85 25.04 3.90 4.69
CA GLU A 85 23.61 4.10 4.41
C GLU A 85 22.77 2.97 5.05
N VAL A 86 23.18 1.71 4.87
CA VAL A 86 22.53 0.54 5.48
C VAL A 86 22.58 0.61 7.00
N SER A 87 23.73 0.95 7.59
CA SER A 87 23.86 1.07 9.05
C SER A 87 22.93 2.14 9.63
N GLN A 88 22.76 3.27 8.93
CA GLN A 88 21.83 4.33 9.33
C GLN A 88 20.38 3.86 9.25
N LEU A 89 20.01 3.16 8.18
CA LEU A 89 18.67 2.58 8.03
C LEU A 89 18.38 1.51 9.10
N GLU A 90 19.36 0.68 9.44
CA GLU A 90 19.21 -0.32 10.51
C GLU A 90 18.98 0.34 11.88
N ALA A 91 19.65 1.47 12.15
CA ALA A 91 19.44 2.23 13.37
C ALA A 91 18.04 2.86 13.43
N THR A 92 17.54 3.44 12.33
CA THR A 92 16.18 4.02 12.29
C THR A 92 15.11 2.95 12.40
N ILE A 93 15.27 1.81 11.73
CA ILE A 93 14.36 0.65 11.86
C ILE A 93 14.34 0.15 13.31
N SER A 94 15.49 0.09 13.97
CA SER A 94 15.57 -0.34 15.37
C SER A 94 14.82 0.62 16.31
N GLY A 95 14.97 1.93 16.11
CA GLY A 95 14.22 2.95 16.87
C GLY A 95 12.70 2.85 16.65
N LEU A 96 12.26 2.72 15.39
CA LEU A 96 10.84 2.55 15.07
C LEU A 96 10.26 1.27 15.69
N ARG A 97 11.02 0.17 15.73
CA ARG A 97 10.58 -1.07 16.39
C ARG A 97 10.37 -0.88 17.89
N GLU A 98 11.24 -0.12 18.56
CA GLU A 98 11.11 0.17 19.99
C GLU A 98 9.87 1.06 20.26
N GLU A 99 9.62 2.06 19.43
CA GLU A 99 8.41 2.89 19.53
C GLU A 99 7.13 2.09 19.32
N VAL A 100 7.11 1.18 18.35
CA VAL A 100 5.98 0.27 18.12
C VAL A 100 5.75 -0.64 19.32
N ALA A 101 6.81 -1.16 19.94
CA ALA A 101 6.69 -1.98 21.15
C ALA A 101 6.08 -1.18 22.31
N LYS A 102 6.58 0.04 22.58
CA LYS A 102 6.03 0.93 23.62
C LYS A 102 4.55 1.27 23.40
N LYS A 103 4.19 1.64 22.17
CA LYS A 103 2.78 1.93 21.82
C LYS A 103 1.89 0.69 21.96
N SER A 104 2.42 -0.50 21.67
CA SER A 104 1.68 -1.75 21.83
C SER A 104 1.41 -2.03 23.32
N GLU A 105 2.37 -1.78 24.20
CA GLU A 105 2.18 -1.88 25.65
C GLU A 105 1.14 -0.87 26.18
N GLU A 106 1.18 0.38 25.69
CA GLU A 106 0.18 1.40 26.03
C GLU A 106 -1.22 1.00 25.58
N ILE A 107 -1.36 0.43 24.37
CA ILE A 107 -2.65 -0.06 23.85
C ILE A 107 -3.19 -1.20 24.72
N GLU A 108 -2.37 -2.17 25.12
CA GLU A 108 -2.81 -3.26 26.00
C GLU A 108 -3.21 -2.74 27.39
N SER A 109 -2.48 -1.74 27.93
CA SER A 109 -2.86 -1.07 29.17
C SER A 109 -4.20 -0.33 29.06
N LEU A 110 -4.42 0.41 27.96
CA LEU A 110 -5.69 1.09 27.72
C LEU A 110 -6.85 0.11 27.54
N LYS A 111 -6.61 -1.00 26.84
CA LYS A 111 -7.59 -2.06 26.63
C LYS A 111 -8.04 -2.69 27.95
N THR A 112 -7.10 -3.05 28.83
CA THR A 112 -7.46 -3.59 30.15
C THR A 112 -8.26 -2.57 30.99
N SER A 113 -7.94 -1.28 30.91
CA SER A 113 -8.72 -0.23 31.57
C SER A 113 -10.14 -0.08 31.02
N ILE A 114 -10.33 -0.26 29.71
CA ILE A 114 -11.66 -0.25 29.08
C ILE A 114 -12.46 -1.46 29.56
N ASP A 115 -11.89 -2.66 29.51
CA ASP A 115 -12.54 -3.90 29.97
C ASP A 115 -13.00 -3.78 31.44
N GLU A 116 -12.17 -3.17 32.31
CA GLU A 116 -12.55 -2.90 33.70
C GLU A 116 -13.71 -1.91 33.82
N LYS A 117 -13.74 -0.87 32.99
CA LYS A 117 -14.81 0.13 33.01
C LYS A 117 -16.11 -0.44 32.46
N ASP A 118 -16.05 -1.25 31.41
CA ASP A 118 -17.22 -1.94 30.86
C ASP A 118 -17.80 -2.91 31.89
N GLY A 119 -16.95 -3.61 32.65
CA GLY A 119 -17.39 -4.43 33.79
C GLY A 119 -18.14 -3.62 34.86
N LYS A 120 -17.60 -2.46 35.26
CA LYS A 120 -18.26 -1.55 36.22
C LYS A 120 -19.55 -0.95 35.69
N LEU A 121 -19.60 -0.63 34.40
CA LEU A 121 -20.80 -0.12 33.73
C LEU A 121 -21.90 -1.19 33.77
N ALA A 122 -21.57 -2.44 33.43
CA ALA A 122 -22.51 -3.55 33.45
C ALA A 122 -23.04 -3.84 34.88
N GLU A 123 -22.21 -3.68 35.92
CA GLU A 123 -22.67 -3.76 37.31
C GLU A 123 -23.62 -2.62 37.67
N PHE A 124 -23.29 -1.38 37.28
CA PHE A 124 -24.14 -0.22 37.53
C PHE A 124 -25.48 -0.30 36.80
N GLU A 125 -25.49 -0.75 35.54
CA GLU A 125 -26.71 -0.98 34.77
C GLU A 125 -27.61 -2.04 35.42
N ARG A 126 -27.02 -3.11 35.96
CA ARG A 126 -27.76 -4.14 36.70
C ARG A 126 -28.39 -3.58 37.97
N GLU A 127 -27.62 -2.83 38.76
CA GLU A 127 -28.11 -2.21 39.99
C GLU A 127 -29.23 -1.19 39.72
N SER A 128 -29.08 -0.39 38.65
CA SER A 128 -30.11 0.54 38.19
C SER A 128 -31.39 -0.19 37.77
N SER A 129 -31.26 -1.29 37.01
CA SER A 129 -32.39 -2.11 36.57
C SER A 129 -33.12 -2.75 37.75
N GLU A 130 -32.39 -3.32 38.72
CA GLU A 130 -32.98 -3.91 39.94
C GLU A 130 -33.74 -2.86 40.78
N LYS A 131 -33.20 -1.64 40.90
CA LYS A 131 -33.88 -0.51 41.57
C LYS A 131 -35.14 -0.09 40.82
N GLN A 132 -35.09 -0.02 39.50
CA GLN A 132 -36.24 0.30 38.66
C GLN A 132 -37.35 -0.74 38.80
N GLU A 133 -37.02 -2.04 38.71
CA GLU A 133 -37.97 -3.12 38.96
C GLU A 133 -38.53 -3.10 40.39
N GLY A 134 -37.71 -2.72 41.38
CA GLY A 134 -38.16 -2.53 42.76
C GLY A 134 -39.22 -1.43 42.89
N MET A 135 -38.97 -0.26 42.29
CA MET A 135 -39.93 0.85 42.26
C MET A 135 -41.21 0.46 41.50
N GLU A 136 -41.09 -0.24 40.37
CA GLU A 136 -42.23 -0.68 39.58
C GLU A 136 -43.10 -1.72 40.31
N ARG A 137 -42.48 -2.62 41.09
CA ARG A 137 -43.18 -3.53 42.00
C ARG A 137 -43.97 -2.77 43.08
N GLU A 138 -43.37 -1.77 43.70
CA GLU A 138 -44.05 -0.95 44.72
C GLU A 138 -45.20 -0.11 44.12
N LEU A 139 -45.00 0.49 42.94
CA LEU A 139 -46.07 1.16 42.20
C LEU A 139 -47.22 0.21 41.87
N SER A 140 -46.91 -1.02 41.45
CA SER A 140 -47.91 -2.06 41.18
C SER A 140 -48.67 -2.46 42.45
N ARG A 141 -47.98 -2.57 43.59
CA ARG A 141 -48.58 -2.84 44.89
C ARG A 141 -49.50 -1.69 45.34
N LEU A 142 -49.07 -0.44 45.18
CA LEU A 142 -49.88 0.74 45.47
C LEU A 142 -51.12 0.82 44.57
N ARG A 143 -51.00 0.48 43.27
CA ARG A 143 -52.13 0.36 42.34
C ARG A 143 -53.13 -0.71 42.77
N LEU A 144 -52.66 -1.88 43.21
CA LEU A 144 -53.54 -2.94 43.74
C LEU A 144 -54.24 -2.50 45.03
N LEU A 145 -53.52 -1.83 45.93
CA LEU A 145 -54.09 -1.31 47.18
C LEU A 145 -55.14 -0.24 46.92
N SER A 146 -54.88 0.68 45.98
CA SER A 146 -55.83 1.71 45.59
C SER A 146 -57.07 1.08 44.93
N ALA A 147 -56.90 0.11 44.04
CA ALA A 147 -57.99 -0.66 43.44
C ALA A 147 -58.84 -1.39 44.50
N TRP A 148 -58.21 -2.04 45.47
CA TRP A 148 -58.90 -2.70 46.59
C TRP A 148 -59.68 -1.69 47.44
N ARG A 149 -59.09 -0.54 47.77
CA ARG A 149 -59.76 0.54 48.51
C ARG A 149 -60.95 1.09 47.72
N MET A 150 -60.81 1.30 46.41
CA MET A 150 -61.91 1.72 45.55
C MET A 150 -63.04 0.70 45.53
N CYS A 151 -62.74 -0.60 45.38
CA CYS A 151 -63.76 -1.66 45.47
C CYS A 151 -64.47 -1.68 46.83
N LYS A 152 -63.76 -1.38 47.91
CA LYS A 152 -64.36 -1.28 49.24
C LYS A 152 -65.27 -0.07 49.38
N VAL A 153 -64.87 1.09 48.85
CA VAL A 153 -65.73 2.29 48.78
C VAL A 153 -66.95 2.03 47.90
N MET A 154 -66.79 1.38 46.75
CA MET A 154 -67.87 0.97 45.85
C MET A 154 -68.91 0.12 46.58
N LYS A 155 -68.49 -0.84 47.42
CA LYS A 155 -69.39 -1.65 48.25
C LYS A 155 -70.11 -0.87 49.36
N ILE A 156 -69.57 0.27 49.81
CA ILE A 156 -70.19 1.13 50.83
C ILE A 156 -71.18 2.11 50.17
N VAL A 157 -70.82 2.65 49.00
CA VAL A 157 -71.67 3.54 48.21
C VAL A 157 -72.83 2.75 47.58
N ASP A 158 -72.62 1.46 47.29
CA ASP A 158 -73.59 0.59 46.63
C ASP A 158 -74.28 -0.39 47.58
N ALA A 159 -74.90 0.12 48.65
CA ALA A 159 -75.95 -0.60 49.38
C ALA A 159 -77.33 -0.44 48.71
N LYS A 160 -77.42 0.32 47.59
CA LYS A 160 -78.71 0.67 46.98
C LYS A 160 -78.62 1.16 45.52
N LYS A 161 -77.98 0.42 44.60
CA LYS A 161 -78.41 0.19 43.19
C LYS A 161 -77.23 -0.33 42.35
N SER A 162 -77.04 -1.65 42.34
CA SER A 162 -76.15 -2.32 41.39
C SER A 162 -76.93 -2.69 40.11
N SER A 163 -76.71 -2.03 38.98
CA SER A 163 -76.79 -2.71 37.66
C SER A 163 -76.28 -1.95 36.42
N GLU A 164 -75.71 -0.73 36.48
CA GLU A 164 -75.43 0.02 35.22
C GLU A 164 -74.06 0.73 35.12
N LEU A 165 -73.01 0.29 35.83
CA LEU A 165 -71.69 0.92 35.70
C LEU A 165 -70.54 -0.08 35.50
N SER A 166 -70.75 -1.09 34.66
CA SER A 166 -69.70 -2.06 34.27
C SER A 166 -69.11 -1.80 32.88
N GLU A 167 -69.19 -0.57 32.36
CA GLU A 167 -68.76 -0.28 30.98
C GLU A 167 -67.89 0.97 30.80
N SER A 168 -67.34 1.52 31.89
CA SER A 168 -66.28 2.53 31.79
C SER A 168 -65.01 2.02 32.46
N LEU A 169 -64.40 1.01 31.83
CA LEU A 169 -62.99 0.72 31.98
C LEU A 169 -62.24 1.94 31.43
N PHE A 170 -61.93 2.88 32.33
CA PHE A 170 -61.14 4.06 32.03
C PHE A 170 -59.72 3.57 31.69
N LEU A 171 -59.48 3.29 30.41
CA LEU A 171 -58.13 3.22 29.86
C LEU A 171 -57.55 4.62 30.02
N ALA A 172 -56.72 4.79 31.04
CA ALA A 172 -55.78 5.89 31.07
C ALA A 172 -54.86 5.69 29.85
N GLN A 173 -55.23 6.32 28.75
CA GLN A 173 -54.41 6.41 27.56
C GLN A 173 -53.09 7.05 28.01
N GLU A 174 -51.99 6.34 27.83
CA GLU A 174 -50.63 6.84 28.07
C GLU A 174 -50.39 8.03 27.15
N THR A 175 -50.78 9.22 27.60
CA THR A 175 -50.32 10.46 27.02
C THR A 175 -48.84 10.58 27.36
N ASN A 176 -48.03 10.75 26.31
CA ASN A 176 -46.60 10.97 26.36
C ASN A 176 -46.27 11.92 27.54
N MET A 177 -45.38 11.50 28.45
CA MET A 177 -45.09 12.23 29.69
C MET A 177 -44.78 13.72 29.45
N GLU A 178 -44.28 14.05 28.26
CA GLU A 178 -44.00 15.42 27.83
C GLU A 178 -45.25 16.30 27.63
N GLU A 179 -46.38 15.76 27.15
CA GLU A 179 -47.65 16.50 27.06
C GLU A 179 -48.27 16.75 28.43
N ASN A 180 -48.16 15.79 29.36
CA ASN A 180 -48.61 15.97 30.74
C ASN A 180 -47.78 17.02 31.48
N ILE A 181 -46.46 17.06 31.26
CA ILE A 181 -45.58 18.11 31.79
C ILE A 181 -45.97 19.47 31.20
N LYS A 182 -46.22 19.57 29.89
CA LYS A 182 -46.66 20.83 29.24
C LYS A 182 -48.03 21.31 29.75
N ALA A 183 -48.99 20.40 29.91
CA ALA A 183 -50.31 20.73 30.45
C ALA A 183 -50.25 21.16 31.94
N ALA A 184 -49.42 20.50 32.75
CA ALA A 184 -49.19 20.88 34.14
C ALA A 184 -48.49 22.25 34.25
N LEU A 185 -47.53 22.53 33.36
CA LEU A 185 -46.85 23.82 33.31
C LEU A 185 -47.83 24.94 32.92
N ALA A 186 -48.66 24.74 31.89
CA ALA A 186 -49.71 25.68 31.50
C ALA A 186 -50.76 25.89 32.61
N GLY A 187 -51.10 24.83 33.35
CA GLY A 187 -51.94 24.92 34.55
C GLY A 187 -51.30 25.76 35.66
N MET A 188 -50.00 25.59 35.90
CA MET A 188 -49.25 26.38 36.89
C MET A 188 -49.11 27.85 36.48
N GLU A 189 -48.91 28.14 35.20
CA GLU A 189 -48.90 29.51 34.66
C GLU A 189 -50.26 30.19 34.83
N SER A 190 -51.36 29.47 34.59
CA SER A 190 -52.72 29.97 34.84
C SER A 190 -53.00 30.25 36.32
N VAL A 191 -52.56 29.37 37.22
CA VAL A 191 -52.68 29.57 38.68
C VAL A 191 -51.82 30.75 39.14
N HIS A 192 -50.62 30.93 38.57
CA HIS A 192 -49.77 32.08 38.87
C HIS A 192 -50.43 33.40 38.45
N GLU A 193 -51.03 33.46 37.26
CA GLU A 193 -51.75 34.66 36.81
C GLU A 193 -53.04 34.91 37.62
N LEU A 194 -53.79 33.88 38.00
CA LEU A 194 -54.92 34.03 38.93
C LEU A 194 -54.47 34.53 40.30
N SER A 195 -53.36 34.03 40.83
CA SER A 195 -52.77 34.47 42.09
C SER A 195 -52.36 35.94 42.03
N LYS A 196 -51.76 36.37 40.91
CA LYS A 196 -51.42 37.78 40.65
C LYS A 196 -52.65 38.68 40.62
N ILE A 197 -53.72 38.27 39.93
CA ILE A 197 -55.00 39.00 39.91
C ILE A 197 -55.62 39.07 41.31
N VAL A 198 -55.58 37.99 42.09
CA VAL A 198 -56.10 37.96 43.47
C VAL A 198 -55.28 38.86 44.39
N VAL A 199 -53.95 38.89 44.24
CA VAL A 199 -53.06 39.77 45.00
C VAL A 199 -53.31 41.24 44.64
N GLU A 200 -53.44 41.58 43.35
CA GLU A 200 -53.78 42.94 42.92
C GLU A 200 -55.17 43.36 43.41
N LYS A 201 -56.17 42.48 43.32
CA LYS A 201 -57.52 42.75 43.82
C LYS A 201 -57.48 42.94 45.33
N THR A 202 -56.81 42.08 46.08
CA THR A 202 -56.63 42.21 47.54
C THR A 202 -55.87 43.47 47.93
N ARG A 203 -54.89 43.90 47.12
CA ARG A 203 -54.20 45.19 47.27
C ARG A 203 -55.13 46.38 47.00
N THR A 204 -56.04 46.25 46.04
CA THR A 204 -57.09 47.24 45.76
C THR A 204 -58.11 47.33 46.91
N TRP A 205 -58.51 46.18 47.48
CA TRP A 205 -59.34 46.14 48.69
C TRP A 205 -58.61 46.73 49.90
N ARG A 206 -57.31 46.46 50.06
CA ARG A 206 -56.47 46.98 51.17
C ARG A 206 -56.17 48.47 51.06
N MET A 207 -56.11 49.04 49.86
CA MET A 207 -56.01 50.49 49.63
C MET A 207 -57.36 51.23 49.77
N SER A 208 -58.48 50.51 49.95
CA SER A 208 -59.81 51.11 50.15
C SER A 208 -60.24 51.26 51.61
N VAL A 209 -59.35 50.99 52.57
CA VAL A 209 -59.62 51.20 54.00
C VAL A 209 -59.20 52.61 54.39
N ASP A 210 -60.01 53.58 53.98
CA ASP A 210 -60.20 54.85 54.68
C ASP A 210 -61.64 54.84 55.22
N LEU A 211 -61.87 53.95 56.19
CA LEU A 211 -63.21 53.56 56.68
C LEU A 211 -63.57 54.28 57.98
N SER A 212 -63.79 55.59 57.85
CA SER A 212 -64.51 56.38 58.86
C SER A 212 -65.67 57.17 58.25
N SER A 213 -65.60 57.59 56.98
CA SER A 213 -66.64 58.40 56.35
C SER A 213 -67.74 57.60 55.62
N LYS A 214 -67.45 56.39 55.14
CA LYS A 214 -68.39 55.60 54.30
C LYS A 214 -69.39 54.72 55.07
N THR A 215 -69.10 54.42 56.32
CA THR A 215 -69.99 53.60 57.18
C THR A 215 -71.27 54.36 57.52
N ASN A 216 -71.20 55.68 57.71
CA ASN A 216 -72.35 56.54 58.01
C ASN A 216 -73.31 56.69 56.81
N GLU A 217 -72.81 56.62 55.58
CA GLU A 217 -73.66 56.64 54.39
C GLU A 217 -74.38 55.29 54.19
N LEU A 218 -73.71 54.17 54.45
CA LEU A 218 -74.33 52.84 54.42
C LEU A 218 -75.45 52.69 55.47
N PHE A 219 -75.28 53.24 56.67
CA PHE A 219 -76.34 53.26 57.67
C PHE A 219 -77.54 54.12 57.26
N LYS A 220 -77.32 55.27 56.60
CA LYS A 220 -78.43 56.09 56.06
C LYS A 220 -79.17 55.41 54.91
N VAL A 221 -78.45 54.71 54.04
CA VAL A 221 -79.05 53.95 52.93
C VAL A 221 -79.88 52.76 53.47
N ALA A 222 -79.39 52.08 54.51
CA ALA A 222 -80.14 51.03 55.18
C ALA A 222 -81.37 51.55 55.96
N GLU A 223 -81.27 52.68 56.67
CA GLU A 223 -82.40 53.31 57.35
C GLU A 223 -83.48 53.77 56.38
N ASN A 224 -83.10 54.35 55.22
CA ASN A 224 -84.05 54.75 54.19
C ASN A 224 -84.72 53.54 53.51
N GLY A 225 -83.96 52.45 53.26
CA GLY A 225 -84.51 51.21 52.72
C GLY A 225 -85.51 50.51 53.66
N LEU A 226 -85.26 50.53 54.97
CA LEU A 226 -86.23 50.05 55.96
C LEU A 226 -87.48 50.94 56.03
N LYS A 227 -87.31 52.26 55.86
CA LYS A 227 -88.41 53.23 55.85
C LYS A 227 -89.33 53.07 54.63
N GLU A 228 -88.77 52.77 53.47
CA GLU A 228 -89.53 52.41 52.25
C GLU A 228 -90.28 51.08 52.38
N ALA A 229 -89.78 50.16 53.20
CA ALA A 229 -90.46 48.90 53.55
C ALA A 229 -91.47 49.02 54.72
N GLY A 230 -91.71 50.23 55.23
CA GLY A 230 -92.70 50.51 56.27
C GLY A 230 -92.24 50.26 57.72
N ILE A 231 -90.94 50.07 57.96
CA ILE A 231 -90.37 49.81 59.29
C ILE A 231 -89.56 51.03 59.73
N GLU A 232 -90.04 51.76 60.74
CA GLU A 232 -89.30 52.91 61.30
C GLU A 232 -88.34 52.45 62.40
N TYR A 233 -87.05 52.34 62.07
CA TYR A 233 -85.98 51.98 63.00
C TYR A 233 -84.82 52.98 62.88
N LYS A 234 -84.34 53.49 64.03
CA LYS A 234 -83.17 54.39 64.13
C LYS A 234 -82.09 53.72 64.97
N PHE A 235 -80.88 53.62 64.44
CA PHE A 235 -79.77 52.90 65.09
C PHE A 235 -79.16 53.61 66.32
N SER A 236 -79.66 54.77 66.70
CA SER A 236 -79.07 55.63 67.75
C SER A 236 -79.61 55.42 69.17
N LYS A 237 -80.16 54.25 69.53
CA LYS A 237 -80.70 54.03 70.89
C LYS A 237 -80.19 52.76 71.58
N PHE A 238 -78.98 52.86 72.14
CA PHE A 238 -78.60 52.11 73.35
C PHE A 238 -77.81 53.04 74.28
N GLN A 239 -78.55 53.77 75.12
CA GLN A 239 -78.02 54.42 76.32
C GLN A 239 -78.78 53.85 77.52
N GLY A 240 -78.01 53.47 78.53
CA GLY A 240 -78.41 52.57 79.60
C GLY A 240 -79.62 53.03 80.43
N SER A 241 -80.43 52.04 80.80
CA SER A 241 -81.45 52.18 81.83
C SER A 241 -80.91 51.72 83.17
N LYS A 242 -80.46 52.69 83.97
CA LYS A 242 -80.23 52.60 85.42
C LYS A 242 -81.48 52.07 86.13
N GLY A 243 -81.37 50.88 86.70
CA GLY A 243 -82.19 50.42 87.83
C GLY A 243 -81.49 50.80 89.13
N LYS A 244 -82.27 51.36 90.06
CA LYS A 244 -81.82 52.08 91.26
C LYS A 244 -81.79 51.13 92.46
N MET A 245 -80.62 50.86 93.03
CA MET A 245 -80.46 50.42 94.43
C MET A 245 -79.01 50.70 94.89
N SER A 246 -78.84 51.39 96.02
CA SER A 246 -77.58 51.57 96.75
C SER A 246 -77.37 50.44 97.76
N PRO A 247 -76.23 50.32 98.49
CA PRO A 247 -74.87 50.79 98.24
C PRO A 247 -73.78 49.66 98.35
N ASP A 248 -72.73 49.79 97.53
CA ASP A 248 -71.31 49.57 97.87
C ASP A 248 -70.61 48.20 97.97
N GLU A 249 -71.20 47.02 97.68
CA GLU A 249 -70.41 45.76 97.70
C GLU A 249 -70.63 44.77 96.54
N VAL A 250 -71.60 45.02 95.64
CA VAL A 250 -71.91 44.09 94.52
C VAL A 250 -71.38 44.57 93.17
N GLU A 251 -71.34 45.89 92.92
CA GLU A 251 -70.73 46.47 91.71
C GLU A 251 -69.20 46.29 91.68
N GLU A 252 -68.51 46.37 92.83
CA GLU A 252 -67.07 46.06 92.90
C GLU A 252 -66.80 44.62 92.49
N ASN A 253 -67.64 43.66 92.91
CA ASN A 253 -67.47 42.25 92.55
C ASN A 253 -67.73 41.98 91.06
N GLU A 254 -68.69 42.65 90.41
CA GLU A 254 -68.93 42.54 88.97
C GLU A 254 -67.85 43.24 88.13
N VAL A 255 -67.40 44.42 88.56
CA VAL A 255 -66.29 45.15 87.93
C VAL A 255 -64.97 44.37 88.09
N TYR A 256 -64.74 43.73 89.24
CA TYR A 256 -63.57 42.89 89.48
C TYR A 256 -63.63 41.57 88.68
N ALA A 257 -64.82 41.00 88.49
CA ALA A 257 -65.02 39.84 87.63
C ALA A 257 -64.79 40.18 86.14
N LEU A 258 -65.28 41.33 85.67
CA LEU A 258 -65.02 41.83 84.32
C LEU A 258 -63.55 42.15 84.11
N ALA A 259 -62.89 42.79 85.07
CA ALA A 259 -61.45 43.07 85.03
C ALA A 259 -60.63 41.78 84.98
N SER A 260 -60.99 40.76 85.78
CA SER A 260 -60.34 39.44 85.76
C SER A 260 -60.55 38.70 84.44
N ALA A 261 -61.74 38.78 83.84
CA ALA A 261 -62.03 38.20 82.53
C ALA A 261 -61.22 38.89 81.41
N LEU A 262 -61.13 40.22 81.46
CA LEU A 262 -60.38 41.03 80.48
C LEU A 262 -58.87 40.79 80.62
N GLU A 263 -58.36 40.67 81.86
CA GLU A 263 -56.97 40.28 82.13
C GLU A 263 -56.66 38.88 81.58
N ASN A 264 -57.57 37.91 81.76
CA ASN A 264 -57.41 36.57 81.20
C ASN A 264 -57.43 36.59 79.66
N ILE A 265 -58.30 37.37 79.01
CA ILE A 265 -58.31 37.53 77.55
C ILE A 265 -57.01 38.20 77.06
N ILE A 266 -56.50 39.20 77.78
CA ILE A 266 -55.22 39.83 77.46
C ILE A 266 -54.09 38.82 77.58
N LYS A 267 -54.04 38.02 78.66
CA LYS A 267 -53.01 36.98 78.82
C LYS A 267 -53.11 35.91 77.73
N GLN A 268 -54.33 35.48 77.39
CA GLN A 268 -54.58 34.53 76.30
C GLN A 268 -54.09 35.09 74.96
N SER A 269 -54.44 36.32 74.62
CA SER A 269 -54.00 36.97 73.38
C SER A 269 -52.49 37.24 73.36
N GLN A 270 -51.87 37.54 74.50
CA GLN A 270 -50.43 37.67 74.61
C GLN A 270 -49.70 36.35 74.33
N LEU A 271 -50.21 35.23 74.87
CA LEU A 271 -49.69 33.89 74.57
C LEU A 271 -49.83 33.56 73.09
N GLU A 272 -50.99 33.83 72.49
CA GLU A 272 -51.25 33.60 71.07
C GLU A 272 -50.33 34.46 70.17
N ILE A 273 -50.06 35.72 70.55
CA ILE A 273 -49.09 36.58 69.86
C ILE A 273 -47.67 35.99 69.93
N ILE A 274 -47.28 35.39 71.06
CA ILE A 274 -45.97 34.76 71.21
C ILE A 274 -45.87 33.51 70.33
N GLU A 275 -46.90 32.66 70.32
CA GLU A 275 -46.96 31.45 69.50
C GLU A 275 -46.94 31.77 68.00
N LEU A 276 -47.72 32.77 67.57
CA LEU A 276 -47.71 33.26 66.20
C LEU A 276 -46.35 33.87 65.82
N LYS A 277 -45.64 34.52 66.74
CA LYS A 277 -44.28 35.01 66.46
C LYS A 277 -43.29 33.86 66.24
N HIS A 278 -43.31 32.84 67.10
CA HIS A 278 -42.44 31.67 66.93
C HIS A 278 -42.71 30.95 65.61
N SER A 279 -43.99 30.71 65.26
CA SER A 279 -44.33 30.08 63.97
C SER A 279 -43.87 30.91 62.75
N VAL A 280 -43.95 32.24 62.83
CA VAL A 280 -43.43 33.11 61.76
C VAL A 280 -41.89 33.06 61.69
N GLU A 281 -41.20 32.96 62.82
CA GLU A 281 -39.74 32.79 62.86
C GLU A 281 -39.31 31.42 62.31
N GLU A 282 -40.03 30.35 62.63
CA GLU A 282 -39.84 29.02 62.05
C GLU A 282 -40.02 29.04 60.52
N LEU A 283 -41.12 29.62 60.03
CA LEU A 283 -41.37 29.75 58.59
C LEU A 283 -40.30 30.58 57.88
N ARG A 284 -39.74 31.61 58.54
CA ARG A 284 -38.60 32.37 57.99
C ARG A 284 -37.34 31.51 57.92
N ALA A 285 -37.07 30.70 58.93
CA ALA A 285 -35.93 29.79 58.92
C ALA A 285 -36.06 28.73 57.83
N GLU A 286 -37.24 28.12 57.69
CA GLU A 286 -37.54 27.18 56.60
C GLU A 286 -37.39 27.84 55.22
N SER A 287 -37.94 29.05 55.04
CA SER A 287 -37.81 29.81 53.79
C SER A 287 -36.34 30.11 53.45
N ASN A 288 -35.49 30.38 54.44
CA ASN A 288 -34.06 30.61 54.22
C ASN A 288 -33.35 29.31 53.80
N LEU A 289 -33.68 28.17 54.41
CA LEU A 289 -33.13 26.86 54.02
C LEU A 289 -33.53 26.47 52.59
N TYR A 290 -34.79 26.69 52.21
CA TYR A 290 -35.23 26.46 50.83
C TYR A 290 -34.49 27.38 49.85
N LYS A 291 -34.27 28.64 50.22
CA LYS A 291 -33.49 29.57 49.40
C LYS A 291 -32.03 29.10 49.22
N GLU A 292 -31.36 28.69 50.30
CA GLU A 292 -30.01 28.14 50.23
C GLU A 292 -29.93 26.90 49.35
N ARG A 293 -30.94 26.01 49.42
CA ARG A 293 -31.03 24.81 48.58
C ARG A 293 -31.19 25.16 47.09
N VAL A 294 -32.05 26.14 46.77
CA VAL A 294 -32.24 26.62 45.39
C VAL A 294 -30.96 27.29 44.88
N ASP A 295 -30.28 28.09 45.70
CA ASP A 295 -29.01 28.73 45.34
C ASP A 295 -27.91 27.68 45.10
N ALA A 296 -27.87 26.60 45.88
CA ALA A 296 -26.96 25.48 45.68
C ALA A 296 -27.25 24.73 44.36
N GLN A 297 -28.51 24.37 44.13
CA GLN A 297 -28.92 23.72 42.88
C GLN A 297 -28.65 24.58 41.65
N THR A 298 -28.83 25.90 41.75
CA THR A 298 -28.53 26.84 40.66
C THR A 298 -27.03 26.85 40.34
N LYS A 299 -26.16 26.79 41.36
CA LYS A 299 -24.70 26.70 41.16
C LYS A 299 -24.30 25.39 40.50
N GLU A 300 -24.88 24.27 40.93
CA GLU A 300 -24.65 22.95 40.32
C GLU A 300 -25.10 22.94 38.85
N LEU A 301 -26.30 23.44 38.55
CA LEU A 301 -26.80 23.55 37.18
C LEU A 301 -25.88 24.39 36.29
N ASN A 302 -25.34 25.49 36.81
CA ASN A 302 -24.38 26.32 36.07
C ASN A 302 -23.06 25.58 35.80
N GLN A 303 -22.57 24.76 36.74
CA GLN A 303 -21.37 23.94 36.53
C GLN A 303 -21.62 22.85 35.48
N TRP A 304 -22.77 22.17 35.55
CA TRP A 304 -23.17 21.18 34.54
C TRP A 304 -23.29 21.81 33.15
N LYS A 305 -23.88 23.01 33.07
CA LYS A 305 -23.97 23.76 31.81
C LYS A 305 -22.60 24.07 31.21
N GLN A 306 -21.66 24.59 32.01
CA GLN A 306 -20.29 24.85 31.55
C GLN A 306 -19.60 23.57 31.07
N ARG A 307 -19.80 22.45 31.78
CA ARG A 307 -19.21 21.17 31.40
C ARG A 307 -19.79 20.60 30.10
N VAL A 308 -21.09 20.83 29.86
CA VAL A 308 -21.72 20.48 28.58
C VAL A 308 -21.14 21.34 27.45
N GLU A 309 -21.03 22.65 27.63
CA GLU A 309 -20.42 23.55 26.63
C GLU A 309 -18.97 23.15 26.30
N GLU A 310 -18.16 22.77 27.30
CA GLU A 310 -16.80 22.26 27.08
C GLU A 310 -16.76 20.93 26.29
N LEU A 311 -17.76 20.06 26.49
CA LEU A 311 -17.85 18.78 25.79
C LEU A 311 -18.31 18.98 24.34
N GLU A 312 -19.28 19.86 24.11
CA GLU A 312 -19.75 20.24 22.77
C GLU A 312 -18.61 20.84 21.94
N GLU A 313 -17.77 21.70 22.54
CA GLU A 313 -16.61 22.25 21.84
C GLU A 313 -15.56 21.19 21.52
N LYS A 314 -15.31 20.24 22.43
CA LYS A 314 -14.40 19.11 22.17
C LYS A 314 -14.94 18.20 21.08
N GLU A 315 -16.25 17.96 21.05
CA GLU A 315 -16.91 17.20 19.98
C GLU A 315 -16.77 17.92 18.64
N ARG A 316 -16.99 19.25 18.61
CA ARG A 316 -16.81 20.07 17.41
C ARG A 316 -15.39 19.95 16.86
N VAL A 317 -14.37 20.13 17.71
CA VAL A 317 -12.96 20.02 17.31
C VAL A 317 -12.62 18.60 16.88
N ALA A 318 -13.14 17.56 17.55
CA ALA A 318 -12.93 16.18 17.15
C ALA A 318 -13.54 15.89 15.77
N ASN A 319 -14.75 16.40 15.49
CA ASN A 319 -15.39 16.26 14.18
C ASN A 319 -14.58 16.94 13.08
N GLU A 320 -14.09 18.16 13.31
CA GLU A 320 -13.23 18.87 12.35
C GLU A 320 -11.92 18.10 12.07
N ASN A 321 -11.32 17.51 13.10
CA ASN A 321 -10.13 16.68 12.95
C ASN A 321 -10.42 15.40 12.16
N VAL A 322 -11.55 14.74 12.41
CA VAL A 322 -11.97 13.54 11.66
C VAL A 322 -12.22 13.88 10.20
N GLU A 323 -12.89 14.99 9.91
CA GLU A 323 -13.10 15.47 8.53
C GLU A 323 -11.77 15.74 7.82
N GLY A 324 -10.81 16.38 8.49
CA GLY A 324 -9.45 16.59 7.95
C GLY A 324 -8.75 15.28 7.63
N LEU A 325 -8.75 14.32 8.57
CA LEU A 325 -8.17 13.00 8.35
C LEU A 325 -8.87 12.23 7.22
N MET A 326 -10.19 12.36 7.08
CA MET A 326 -10.92 11.75 5.96
C MET A 326 -10.48 12.33 4.61
N MET A 327 -10.24 13.64 4.52
CA MET A 327 -9.72 14.27 3.29
C MET A 327 -8.31 13.77 2.96
N ASP A 328 -7.43 13.66 3.95
CA ASP A 328 -6.06 13.16 3.77
C ASP A 328 -6.04 11.68 3.36
N ILE A 329 -6.91 10.86 3.95
CA ILE A 329 -7.08 9.45 3.57
C ILE A 329 -7.53 9.36 2.10
N ALA A 330 -8.55 10.13 1.70
CA ALA A 330 -9.03 10.12 0.32
C ALA A 330 -7.93 10.55 -0.68
N ALA A 331 -7.15 11.58 -0.36
CA ALA A 331 -6.03 12.01 -1.18
C ALA A 331 -4.94 10.93 -1.31
N ALA A 332 -4.61 10.25 -0.20
CA ALA A 332 -3.65 9.14 -0.20
C ALA A 332 -4.17 7.94 -1.03
N GLU A 333 -5.45 7.62 -0.96
CA GLU A 333 -6.08 6.57 -1.78
C GLU A 333 -6.00 6.89 -3.28
N GLU A 334 -6.25 8.15 -3.66
CA GLU A 334 -6.08 8.62 -5.04
C GLU A 334 -4.63 8.55 -5.51
N GLU A 335 -3.65 8.79 -4.65
CA GLU A 335 -2.24 8.59 -4.97
C GLU A 335 -1.93 7.10 -5.16
N ILE A 336 -2.33 6.24 -4.22
CA ILE A 336 -2.11 4.80 -4.32
C ILE A 336 -2.69 4.24 -5.63
N THR A 337 -3.88 4.67 -6.03
CA THR A 337 -4.48 4.24 -7.31
C THR A 337 -3.67 4.74 -8.51
N ARG A 338 -3.18 5.98 -8.50
CA ARG A 338 -2.28 6.51 -9.54
C ARG A 338 -0.98 5.71 -9.66
N TRP A 339 -0.32 5.45 -8.53
CA TRP A 339 0.92 4.65 -8.49
C TRP A 339 0.67 3.21 -8.96
N LYS A 340 -0.46 2.60 -8.57
CA LYS A 340 -0.83 1.25 -9.00
C LYS A 340 -1.04 1.17 -10.52
N VAL A 341 -1.70 2.16 -11.12
CA VAL A 341 -1.89 2.22 -12.58
C VAL A 341 -0.55 2.41 -13.30
N ALA A 342 0.31 3.31 -12.82
CA ALA A 342 1.63 3.53 -13.41
C ALA A 342 2.50 2.26 -13.36
N ALA A 343 2.54 1.57 -12.21
CA ALA A 343 3.27 0.32 -12.06
C ALA A 343 2.75 -0.80 -12.99
N GLN A 344 1.42 -0.89 -13.17
CA GLN A 344 0.82 -1.84 -14.09
C GLN A 344 1.20 -1.54 -15.55
N GLN A 345 1.16 -0.27 -15.95
CA GLN A 345 1.57 0.15 -17.30
C GLN A 345 3.04 -0.14 -17.57
N GLU A 346 3.92 0.10 -16.59
CA GLU A 346 5.35 -0.22 -16.71
C GLU A 346 5.59 -1.73 -16.81
N ALA A 347 4.87 -2.54 -16.03
CA ALA A 347 4.94 -4.00 -16.11
C ALA A 347 4.46 -4.52 -17.49
N ASP A 348 3.39 -3.95 -18.04
CA ASP A 348 2.87 -4.35 -19.35
C ASP A 348 3.79 -3.89 -20.50
N ALA A 349 4.40 -2.71 -20.38
CA ALA A 349 5.44 -2.25 -21.29
C ALA A 349 6.68 -3.17 -21.23
N GLY A 350 7.11 -3.57 -20.03
CA GLY A 350 8.20 -4.52 -19.82
C GLY A 350 7.94 -5.87 -20.50
N LYS A 351 6.73 -6.43 -20.36
CA LYS A 351 6.34 -7.68 -21.04
C LYS A 351 6.34 -7.56 -22.55
N ALA A 352 5.93 -6.41 -23.10
CA ALA A 352 5.95 -6.18 -24.55
C ALA A 352 7.39 -6.19 -25.08
N VAL A 353 8.30 -5.49 -24.40
CA VAL A 353 9.73 -5.47 -24.73
C VAL A 353 10.36 -6.86 -24.61
N GLU A 354 10.03 -7.62 -23.54
CA GLU A 354 10.50 -9.00 -23.38
C GLU A 354 10.04 -9.89 -24.54
N LYS A 355 8.78 -9.77 -24.97
CA LYS A 355 8.25 -10.51 -26.12
C LYS A 355 9.02 -10.18 -27.39
N ASP A 356 9.31 -8.90 -27.65
CA ASP A 356 10.08 -8.47 -28.81
C ASP A 356 11.50 -9.06 -28.77
N HIS A 357 12.19 -8.99 -27.62
CA HIS A 357 13.50 -9.62 -27.45
C HIS A 357 13.47 -11.14 -27.63
N MET A 358 12.41 -11.81 -27.16
CA MET A 358 12.24 -13.24 -27.37
C MET A 358 12.10 -13.59 -28.86
N THR A 359 11.38 -12.77 -29.65
CA THR A 359 11.30 -12.96 -31.10
C THR A 359 12.65 -12.72 -31.80
N GLN A 360 13.39 -11.69 -31.39
CA GLN A 360 14.73 -11.42 -31.91
C GLN A 360 15.70 -12.56 -31.59
N LEU A 361 15.69 -13.06 -30.36
CA LEU A 361 16.51 -14.21 -29.95
C LEU A 361 16.16 -15.47 -30.73
N ALA A 362 14.88 -15.70 -31.03
CA ALA A 362 14.46 -16.82 -31.86
C ALA A 362 15.00 -16.69 -33.30
N SER A 363 14.92 -15.51 -33.91
CA SER A 363 15.49 -15.23 -35.24
C SER A 363 17.00 -15.46 -35.26
N VAL A 364 17.74 -14.88 -34.32
CA VAL A 364 19.20 -15.03 -34.25
C VAL A 364 19.61 -16.47 -34.01
N ARG A 365 18.86 -17.23 -33.18
CA ARG A 365 19.11 -18.67 -33.00
C ARG A 365 18.89 -19.46 -34.28
N GLN A 366 17.87 -19.11 -35.05
CA GLN A 366 17.62 -19.75 -36.35
C GLN A 366 18.75 -19.45 -37.34
N GLU A 367 19.14 -18.19 -37.47
CA GLU A 367 20.26 -17.77 -38.34
C GLU A 367 21.58 -18.46 -37.95
N LEU A 368 21.84 -18.61 -36.65
CA LEU A 368 23.00 -19.34 -36.14
C LEU A 368 22.96 -20.80 -36.56
N GLU A 369 21.81 -21.45 -36.49
CA GLU A 369 21.67 -22.86 -36.87
C GLU A 369 21.81 -23.06 -38.39
N GLU A 370 21.26 -22.15 -39.18
CA GLU A 370 21.45 -22.13 -40.64
C GLU A 370 22.94 -21.93 -41.00
N ALA A 371 23.63 -21.01 -40.34
CA ALA A 371 25.07 -20.79 -40.54
C ALA A 371 25.91 -22.01 -40.13
N ARG A 372 25.56 -22.68 -39.02
CA ARG A 372 26.21 -23.93 -38.60
C ARG A 372 26.06 -25.02 -39.64
N GLN A 373 24.84 -25.20 -40.17
CA GLN A 373 24.59 -26.20 -41.21
C GLN A 373 25.39 -25.89 -42.48
N ALA A 374 25.44 -24.63 -42.90
CA ALA A 374 26.26 -24.20 -44.04
C ALA A 374 27.77 -24.47 -43.83
N VAL A 375 28.28 -24.24 -42.61
CA VAL A 375 29.66 -24.58 -42.25
C VAL A 375 29.91 -26.08 -42.37
N ILE A 376 29.05 -26.92 -41.80
CA ILE A 376 29.16 -28.39 -41.88
C ILE A 376 29.19 -28.86 -43.35
N GLU A 377 28.34 -28.29 -44.20
CA GLU A 377 28.32 -28.62 -45.64
C GLU A 377 29.60 -28.18 -46.36
N SER A 378 30.14 -27.01 -46.01
CA SER A 378 31.41 -26.52 -46.57
C SER A 378 32.60 -27.37 -46.12
N GLU A 379 32.61 -27.83 -44.86
CA GLU A 379 33.64 -28.74 -44.33
C GLU A 379 33.61 -30.09 -45.06
N LYS A 380 32.42 -30.65 -45.31
CA LYS A 380 32.28 -31.87 -46.13
C LYS A 380 32.85 -31.69 -47.54
N LYS A 381 32.56 -30.56 -48.19
CA LYS A 381 33.11 -30.23 -49.51
C LYS A 381 34.64 -30.05 -49.47
N LEU A 382 35.18 -29.46 -48.41
CA LEU A 382 36.62 -29.31 -48.23
C LEU A 382 37.30 -30.67 -48.04
N LYS A 383 36.73 -31.56 -47.21
CA LYS A 383 37.25 -32.92 -47.03
C LYS A 383 37.28 -33.72 -48.33
N PHE A 384 36.20 -33.67 -49.12
CA PHE A 384 36.18 -34.29 -50.44
C PHE A 384 37.28 -33.74 -51.36
N LYS A 385 37.47 -32.40 -51.37
CA LYS A 385 38.54 -31.78 -52.15
C LYS A 385 39.94 -32.19 -51.65
N GLU A 386 40.13 -32.29 -50.34
CA GLU A 386 41.37 -32.75 -49.72
C GLU A 386 41.70 -34.20 -50.11
N GLU A 387 40.73 -35.10 -50.03
CA GLU A 387 40.86 -36.51 -50.46
C GLU A 387 41.19 -36.60 -51.96
N THR A 388 40.51 -35.81 -52.81
CA THR A 388 40.83 -35.79 -54.25
C THR A 388 42.23 -35.24 -54.53
N ALA A 389 42.70 -34.26 -53.76
CA ALA A 389 44.05 -33.73 -53.88
C ALA A 389 45.09 -34.77 -53.42
N GLU A 390 44.83 -35.50 -52.34
CA GLU A 390 45.69 -36.59 -51.86
C GLU A 390 45.79 -37.72 -52.90
N ALA A 391 44.67 -38.13 -53.49
CA ALA A 391 44.65 -39.13 -54.56
C ALA A 391 45.43 -38.66 -55.80
N ALA A 392 45.29 -37.39 -56.20
CA ALA A 392 46.05 -36.81 -57.32
C ALA A 392 47.56 -36.74 -57.02
N MET A 393 47.94 -36.38 -55.79
CA MET A 393 49.34 -36.40 -55.37
C MET A 393 49.92 -37.82 -55.39
N ALA A 394 49.20 -38.82 -54.86
CA ALA A 394 49.61 -40.21 -54.88
C ALA A 394 49.75 -40.77 -56.31
N ALA A 395 48.83 -40.42 -57.21
CA ALA A 395 48.89 -40.78 -58.62
C ALA A 395 50.11 -40.16 -59.33
N ARG A 396 50.41 -38.88 -59.06
CA ARG A 396 51.61 -38.20 -59.56
C ARG A 396 52.88 -38.88 -59.05
N ASP A 397 52.98 -39.18 -57.76
CA ASP A 397 54.14 -39.85 -57.17
C ASP A 397 54.36 -41.25 -57.78
N ALA A 398 53.28 -41.99 -58.03
CA ALA A 398 53.35 -43.28 -58.73
C ALA A 398 53.81 -43.13 -60.18
N ALA A 399 53.31 -42.11 -60.90
CA ALA A 399 53.75 -41.80 -62.26
C ALA A 399 55.23 -41.39 -62.31
N GLU A 400 55.71 -40.59 -61.36
CA GLU A 400 57.11 -40.20 -61.26
C GLU A 400 58.02 -41.41 -60.98
N LYS A 401 57.60 -42.33 -60.09
CA LYS A 401 58.31 -43.59 -59.87
C LYS A 401 58.37 -44.45 -61.15
N SER A 402 57.27 -44.54 -61.89
CA SER A 402 57.20 -45.26 -63.17
C SER A 402 58.14 -44.64 -64.21
N LEU A 403 58.16 -43.30 -64.31
CA LEU A 403 59.04 -42.56 -65.21
C LEU A 403 60.51 -42.80 -64.86
N ARG A 404 60.90 -42.71 -63.58
CA ARG A 404 62.27 -43.01 -63.14
C ARG A 404 62.70 -44.44 -63.48
N LEU A 405 61.80 -45.41 -63.36
CA LEU A 405 62.07 -46.80 -63.78
C LEU A 405 62.27 -46.92 -65.29
N ALA A 406 61.45 -46.22 -66.09
CA ALA A 406 61.59 -46.17 -67.54
C ALA A 406 62.91 -45.51 -67.96
N ASP A 407 63.30 -44.38 -67.34
CA ASP A 407 64.56 -43.69 -67.61
C ASP A 407 65.77 -44.57 -67.29
N MET A 408 65.76 -45.31 -66.17
CA MET A 408 66.80 -46.29 -65.84
C MET A 408 66.87 -47.46 -66.83
N ARG A 409 65.73 -47.93 -67.35
CA ARG A 409 65.72 -48.96 -68.41
C ARG A 409 66.28 -48.39 -69.72
N ALA A 410 65.87 -47.18 -70.09
CA ALA A 410 66.33 -46.51 -71.28
C ALA A 410 67.83 -46.24 -71.23
N SER A 411 68.39 -45.83 -70.09
CA SER A 411 69.84 -45.66 -69.93
C SER A 411 70.59 -46.97 -70.11
N ARG A 412 70.15 -48.07 -69.47
CA ARG A 412 70.76 -49.40 -69.66
C ARG A 412 70.71 -49.88 -71.11
N LEU A 413 69.60 -49.61 -71.80
CA LEU A 413 69.48 -49.93 -73.23
C LEU A 413 70.42 -49.08 -74.08
N ARG A 414 70.57 -47.78 -73.78
CA ARG A 414 71.57 -46.92 -74.44
C ARG A 414 72.98 -47.44 -74.23
N ASP A 415 73.38 -47.73 -72.99
CA ASP A 415 74.70 -48.30 -72.69
C ASP A 415 74.96 -49.60 -73.48
N ARG A 416 73.93 -50.46 -73.61
CA ARG A 416 74.02 -51.69 -74.40
C ARG A 416 74.15 -51.43 -75.90
N VAL A 417 73.43 -50.44 -76.44
CA VAL A 417 73.53 -50.03 -77.84
C VAL A 417 74.91 -49.43 -78.12
N GLU A 418 75.42 -48.56 -77.25
CA GLU A 418 76.76 -47.99 -77.35
C GLU A 418 77.84 -49.09 -77.33
N GLU A 419 77.74 -50.07 -76.43
CA GLU A 419 78.66 -51.22 -76.39
C GLU A 419 78.56 -52.08 -77.66
N LEU A 420 77.36 -52.35 -78.16
CA LEU A 420 77.18 -53.06 -79.44
C LEU A 420 77.73 -52.27 -80.63
N THR A 421 77.65 -50.94 -80.58
CA THR A 421 78.19 -50.04 -81.62
C THR A 421 79.70 -50.05 -81.59
N ARG A 422 80.31 -49.96 -80.40
CA ARG A 422 81.75 -50.14 -80.20
C ARG A 422 82.25 -51.49 -80.72
N GLN A 423 81.52 -52.57 -80.44
CA GLN A 423 81.82 -53.90 -80.99
C GLN A 423 81.72 -53.92 -82.52
N LEU A 424 80.77 -53.20 -83.11
CA LEU A 424 80.63 -53.07 -84.57
C LEU A 424 81.81 -52.31 -85.18
N ASP A 425 82.23 -51.20 -84.58
CA ASP A 425 83.37 -50.39 -85.02
C ASP A 425 84.70 -51.16 -84.89
N GLU A 426 84.86 -51.96 -83.83
CA GLU A 426 86.01 -52.87 -83.65
C GLU A 426 86.03 -53.99 -84.71
N LEU A 427 84.86 -54.51 -85.11
CA LEU A 427 84.77 -55.46 -86.22
C LEU A 427 85.06 -54.79 -87.56
N ASP A 428 84.54 -53.60 -87.82
CA ASP A 428 84.75 -52.86 -89.06
C ASP A 428 86.22 -52.46 -89.24
N THR A 429 86.89 -52.00 -88.17
CA THR A 429 88.35 -51.72 -88.17
C THR A 429 89.21 -52.98 -88.35
N ARG A 430 88.74 -54.13 -87.86
CA ARG A 430 89.37 -55.44 -88.08
C ARG A 430 89.15 -55.95 -89.51
N GLU A 431 88.00 -55.61 -90.12
CA GLU A 431 87.65 -55.92 -91.52
C GLU A 431 88.41 -54.99 -92.49
N THR A 432 88.67 -53.73 -92.14
CA THR A 432 89.50 -52.81 -92.95
C THR A 432 91.00 -53.17 -92.93
N SER A 433 91.47 -53.92 -91.93
CA SER A 433 92.88 -54.32 -91.81
C SER A 433 93.19 -55.69 -92.45
N ARG A 434 92.17 -56.45 -92.86
CA ARG A 434 92.32 -57.74 -93.54
C ARG A 434 91.33 -57.85 -94.69
N THR A 435 91.86 -57.61 -95.90
CA THR A 435 91.33 -58.10 -97.19
C THR A 435 90.34 -57.16 -97.87
N GLY A 436 90.81 -56.51 -98.93
CA GLY A 436 89.93 -56.06 -100.00
C GLY A 436 89.27 -57.26 -100.68
N LEU A 437 87.98 -57.08 -101.02
CA LEU A 437 87.08 -57.89 -101.87
C LEU A 437 85.89 -58.58 -101.16
N ARG A 438 84.70 -58.03 -101.48
CA ARG A 438 83.36 -58.63 -101.72
C ARG A 438 82.26 -58.54 -100.64
N ARG A 439 81.33 -57.60 -100.91
CA ARG A 439 79.89 -57.76 -101.21
C ARG A 439 79.00 -58.55 -100.21
N LEU A 440 78.22 -57.82 -99.41
CA LEU A 440 76.98 -58.30 -98.75
C LEU A 440 75.89 -57.21 -98.89
N ARG A 441 74.97 -57.37 -99.86
CA ARG A 441 73.52 -57.60 -99.66
C ARG A 441 72.92 -56.88 -98.44
N TYR A 442 72.37 -55.69 -98.68
CA TYR A 442 71.40 -55.04 -97.79
C TYR A 442 70.15 -55.91 -97.71
N VAL A 443 69.90 -56.51 -96.55
CA VAL A 443 68.63 -57.14 -96.20
C VAL A 443 67.78 -56.07 -95.50
N CYS A 444 66.58 -55.90 -96.05
CA CYS A 444 65.50 -55.06 -95.58
C CYS A 444 65.16 -55.28 -94.09
N TRP A 445 64.84 -54.18 -93.37
CA TRP A 445 64.17 -54.24 -92.07
C TRP A 445 62.74 -53.69 -92.18
N PRO A 446 61.71 -54.33 -91.57
CA PRO A 446 60.30 -54.03 -91.81
C PRO A 446 59.76 -52.97 -90.85
N TRP A 447 59.12 -51.92 -91.37
CA TRP A 447 58.55 -50.80 -90.60
C TRP A 447 57.13 -51.05 -90.02
N GLN A 448 56.74 -52.29 -89.74
CA GLN A 448 55.35 -52.62 -89.35
C GLN A 448 55.07 -52.61 -87.84
N TRP A 449 55.97 -52.09 -86.99
CA TRP A 449 55.85 -52.16 -85.52
C TRP A 449 55.78 -50.80 -84.79
N LEU A 450 55.77 -49.69 -85.52
CA LEU A 450 55.48 -48.37 -84.97
C LEU A 450 54.06 -48.01 -85.42
N GLY A 451 53.06 -48.30 -84.58
CA GLY A 451 51.64 -48.00 -84.82
C GLY A 451 51.35 -46.49 -84.86
N LEU A 452 51.90 -45.81 -85.86
CA LEU A 452 51.60 -44.44 -86.23
C LEU A 452 50.68 -44.49 -87.44
N ASP A 453 49.37 -44.36 -87.20
CA ASP A 453 48.40 -44.16 -88.27
C ASP A 453 48.65 -42.80 -88.93
N TYR A 454 49.08 -42.83 -90.19
CA TYR A 454 49.16 -41.64 -91.04
C TYR A 454 47.81 -41.37 -91.71
N VAL A 455 47.40 -40.11 -91.61
CA VAL A 455 46.11 -39.52 -91.98
C VAL A 455 45.89 -39.46 -93.50
N GLY A 456 44.72 -39.87 -94.02
CA GLY A 456 44.29 -39.52 -95.38
C GLY A 456 43.08 -40.25 -96.02
N SER A 457 41.84 -39.86 -95.63
CA SER A 457 40.56 -39.81 -96.40
C SER A 457 40.06 -41.00 -97.28
N ARG A 458 38.94 -41.66 -96.91
CA ARG A 458 37.50 -41.33 -97.20
C ARG A 458 36.54 -42.45 -96.71
N ARG A 459 35.36 -42.02 -96.21
CA ARG A 459 34.10 -42.77 -95.84
C ARG A 459 33.61 -43.78 -96.91
N PRO A 460 32.79 -44.82 -96.60
CA PRO A 460 31.44 -44.66 -95.99
C PRO A 460 30.91 -45.75 -95.00
N GLU A 461 30.03 -45.28 -94.11
CA GLU A 461 28.77 -45.85 -93.56
C GLU A 461 28.51 -47.37 -93.28
N ILE A 462 28.28 -47.67 -91.98
CA ILE A 462 27.19 -48.49 -91.34
C ILE A 462 27.27 -50.05 -91.49
N PRO A 463 26.72 -50.92 -90.58
CA PRO A 463 26.42 -50.89 -89.12
C PRO A 463 27.00 -52.12 -88.34
N GLN A 464 27.01 -52.09 -86.98
CA GLN A 464 26.69 -53.20 -86.03
C GLN A 464 27.34 -52.91 -84.66
N GLN A 465 26.56 -52.67 -83.61
CA GLN A 465 26.00 -53.65 -82.66
C GLN A 465 27.02 -54.32 -81.72
N ASN A 466 26.79 -54.07 -80.43
CA ASN A 466 26.94 -54.94 -79.25
C ASN A 466 28.34 -55.19 -78.66
N ALA A 467 28.59 -54.57 -77.49
CA ALA A 467 28.80 -55.21 -76.18
C ALA A 467 29.25 -54.10 -75.18
N ASN A 468 28.50 -53.76 -74.13
CA ASN A 468 28.49 -54.43 -72.80
C ASN A 468 29.93 -54.68 -72.29
N GLU A 469 30.40 -54.29 -71.11
CA GLU A 469 29.84 -53.90 -69.81
C GLU A 469 31.01 -53.37 -68.96
N MET A 470 30.78 -52.37 -68.10
CA MET A 470 31.10 -52.43 -66.66
C MET A 470 30.80 -51.07 -66.01
N GLU A 471 29.55 -50.89 -65.63
CA GLU A 471 29.18 -50.08 -64.48
C GLU A 471 29.09 -51.00 -63.27
N LEU A 472 29.70 -50.61 -62.16
CA LEU A 472 29.36 -51.14 -60.83
C LEU A 472 29.23 -49.99 -59.84
N SER A 473 28.01 -49.45 -59.83
CA SER A 473 27.12 -49.18 -58.70
C SER A 473 27.62 -48.50 -57.42
N GLU A 474 26.97 -47.37 -57.14
CA GLU A 474 26.63 -46.83 -55.81
C GLU A 474 25.95 -47.87 -54.89
N PRO A 475 25.83 -47.55 -53.59
CA PRO A 475 24.47 -47.51 -53.06
C PRO A 475 24.18 -46.32 -52.13
N LEU A 476 22.93 -45.86 -52.22
CA LEU A 476 22.21 -45.11 -51.19
C LEU A 476 21.71 -46.07 -50.10
N LEU A 477 22.11 -45.81 -48.85
CA LEU A 477 21.23 -45.63 -47.68
C LEU A 477 22.00 -44.93 -46.56
#